data_AF-A0A6J7EE48-F1
#
_entry.id   AF-A0A6J7EE48-F1
#
_cell.length_a   1.000
_cell.length_b   1.000
_cell.length_c   1.000
_cell.angle_alpha   90.00
_cell.angle_beta   90.00
_cell.angle_gamma   90.00
#
_symmetry.space_group_name_H-M   'P 1'
#
loop_
_entity.id
_entity.type
_entity.pdbx_description
1 polymer ?
#
loop_
_entity_poly.entity_id
_entity_poly.type
_entity_poly.pdbx_seq_one_letter_code
_entity_poly.pdbx_strand_id
1 'polypeptide(L)'
;MYVAPWMAAKYPDITDSKNLNKYADLFKTADSGGKGAWFEGPAGYTTIGEKMVSANKLNFKVIFSGSEAALVDGFLKAEANKTPFIGYAWQPWTLFAKIPNLETGHVKFPANDWTDPAAASGLTDYPSSPLMKLISKNLNDANDPFTTLVKNFKWTNDDQNSVAADLEGGMTAEEAAQKWIDAHADIVSGWIGK
;
A
#
# COMPACT_ATOMS: atom_id res chain seq x y z
N MET A 1 7.96 0.09 0.51
CA MET A 1 8.08 0.41 1.96
C MET A 1 7.84 1.88 2.18
N TYR A 2 7.28 2.28 3.32
CA TYR A 2 6.91 3.68 3.56
C TYR A 2 7.44 4.17 4.90
N VAL A 3 7.95 5.40 4.93
CA VAL A 3 8.11 6.16 6.18
C VAL A 3 6.84 6.98 6.43
N ALA A 4 6.58 7.34 7.69
CA ALA A 4 5.50 8.27 7.99
C ALA A 4 5.73 9.64 7.27
N PRO A 5 4.72 10.28 6.66
CA PRO A 5 4.90 11.48 5.82
C PRO A 5 5.61 12.64 6.48
N TRP A 6 5.43 12.85 7.79
CA TRP A 6 6.17 13.88 8.51
C TRP A 6 7.69 13.71 8.41
N MET A 7 8.18 12.46 8.30
CA MET A 7 9.60 12.19 8.11
C MET A 7 10.06 12.64 6.74
N ALA A 8 9.29 12.39 5.68
CA ALA A 8 9.63 12.85 4.34
C ALA A 8 9.61 14.39 4.28
N ALA A 9 8.66 15.04 4.97
CA ALA A 9 8.63 16.50 5.09
C ALA A 9 9.85 17.07 5.84
N LYS A 10 10.32 16.40 6.90
CA LYS A 10 11.46 16.85 7.73
C LYS A 10 12.82 16.45 7.15
N TYR A 11 12.90 15.30 6.50
CA TYR A 11 14.10 14.70 5.93
C TYR A 11 13.84 14.37 4.45
N PRO A 12 13.90 15.37 3.55
CA PRO A 12 13.44 15.21 2.16
C PRO A 12 14.16 14.14 1.34
N ASP A 13 15.35 13.71 1.75
CA ASP A 13 16.15 12.67 1.09
C ASP A 13 15.95 11.27 1.70
N ILE A 14 15.11 11.10 2.74
CA ILE A 14 14.87 9.82 3.42
C ILE A 14 14.18 8.78 2.53
N THR A 15 13.44 9.25 1.51
CA THR A 15 12.71 8.39 0.57
C THR A 15 13.60 7.81 -0.53
N ASP A 16 14.88 8.21 -0.63
CA ASP A 16 15.84 7.49 -1.45
C ASP A 16 16.41 6.33 -0.63
N SER A 17 16.21 5.08 -1.10
CA SER A 17 16.64 3.89 -0.36
C SER A 17 18.13 3.89 0.00
N LYS A 18 18.98 4.57 -0.79
CA LYS A 18 20.42 4.71 -0.52
C LYS A 18 20.71 5.49 0.76
N ASN A 19 19.79 6.35 1.18
CA ASN A 19 19.95 7.20 2.36
C ASN A 19 19.40 6.56 3.64
N LEU A 20 18.74 5.41 3.60
CA LEU A 20 18.13 4.81 4.80
C LEU A 20 19.13 4.59 5.95
N ASN A 21 20.38 4.22 5.65
CA ASN A 21 21.41 4.03 6.67
C ASN A 21 21.81 5.33 7.38
N LYS A 22 21.69 6.49 6.73
CA LYS A 22 21.87 7.82 7.36
C LYS A 22 20.87 8.04 8.51
N TYR A 23 19.70 7.41 8.42
CA TYR A 23 18.57 7.61 9.31
C TYR A 23 18.25 6.41 10.21
N ALA A 24 18.93 5.27 10.02
CA ALA A 24 18.64 4.01 10.73
C ALA A 24 18.55 4.18 12.26
N ASP A 25 19.41 5.03 12.82
CA ASP A 25 19.45 5.33 14.25
C ASP A 25 18.18 5.97 14.79
N LEU A 26 17.42 6.70 13.96
CA LEU A 26 16.13 7.27 14.35
C LEU A 26 15.08 6.20 14.59
N PHE A 27 15.18 5.05 13.92
CA PHE A 27 14.18 3.97 13.96
C PHE A 27 14.47 2.94 15.05
N LYS A 28 15.44 3.16 15.95
CA LYS A 28 15.77 2.22 17.02
C LYS A 28 14.58 1.99 17.94
N THR A 29 14.30 0.73 18.26
CA THR A 29 13.32 0.30 19.25
C THR A 29 13.97 -0.66 20.25
N ALA A 30 13.28 -1.00 21.33
CA ALA A 30 13.77 -2.01 22.27
C ALA A 30 14.03 -3.37 21.57
N ASP A 31 13.18 -3.70 20.60
CA ASP A 31 13.21 -4.99 19.90
C ASP A 31 14.19 -5.03 18.72
N SER A 32 14.74 -3.88 18.30
CA SER A 32 15.60 -3.77 17.13
C SER A 32 17.07 -4.11 17.41
N GLY A 33 17.45 -4.34 18.67
CA GLY A 33 18.80 -4.78 19.05
C GLY A 33 19.89 -3.78 18.67
N GLY A 34 19.61 -2.47 18.78
CA GLY A 34 20.55 -1.41 18.42
C GLY A 34 20.60 -1.05 16.93
N LYS A 35 19.77 -1.67 16.09
CA LYS A 35 19.54 -1.30 14.67
C LYS A 35 18.26 -0.48 14.50
N GLY A 36 17.96 0.04 13.31
CA GLY A 36 16.63 0.57 13.02
C GLY A 36 15.58 -0.56 12.98
N ALA A 37 14.35 -0.30 13.42
CA ALA A 37 13.23 -1.24 13.26
C ALA A 37 12.62 -1.10 11.85
N TRP A 38 12.53 -2.21 11.12
CA TRP A 38 11.83 -2.31 9.85
C TRP A 38 10.57 -3.14 10.07
N PHE A 39 9.41 -2.49 10.10
CA PHE A 39 8.15 -3.19 10.35
C PHE A 39 7.60 -3.78 9.06
N GLU A 40 7.70 -5.10 8.92
CA GLU A 40 7.27 -5.84 7.75
C GLU A 40 5.80 -6.27 7.86
N GLY A 41 5.20 -6.67 6.72
CA GLY A 41 3.88 -7.29 6.68
C GLY A 41 3.75 -8.48 7.65
N PRO A 42 2.54 -8.84 8.09
CA PRO A 42 2.33 -9.98 8.99
C PRO A 42 2.89 -11.30 8.45
N ALA A 43 3.25 -12.21 9.36
CA ALA A 43 3.69 -13.54 8.99
C ALA A 43 2.64 -14.24 8.10
N GLY A 44 3.08 -14.80 6.97
CA GLY A 44 2.21 -15.38 5.95
C GLY A 44 1.92 -14.45 4.76
N TYR A 45 2.27 -13.16 4.87
CA TYR A 45 2.26 -12.28 3.70
C TYR A 45 3.45 -12.59 2.80
N THR A 46 3.28 -12.28 1.52
CA THR A 46 4.31 -12.44 0.52
C THR A 46 5.16 -11.18 0.45
N THR A 47 6.10 -11.03 1.40
CA THR A 47 6.98 -9.86 1.53
C THR A 47 8.45 -10.23 1.36
N ILE A 48 9.30 -9.25 1.04
CA ILE A 48 10.73 -9.42 0.77
C ILE A 48 11.64 -8.55 1.66
N GLY A 49 11.14 -7.96 2.75
CA GLY A 49 11.92 -7.03 3.59
C GLY A 49 13.24 -7.56 4.09
N GLU A 50 13.30 -8.84 4.48
CA GLU A 50 14.56 -9.47 4.91
C GLU A 50 15.60 -9.46 3.78
N LYS A 51 15.17 -9.72 2.54
CA LYS A 51 16.04 -9.62 1.36
C LYS A 51 16.43 -8.17 1.10
N MET A 52 15.51 -7.22 1.20
CA MET A 52 15.80 -5.80 0.99
C MET A 52 16.82 -5.28 1.99
N VAL A 53 16.64 -5.58 3.28
CA VAL A 53 17.56 -5.20 4.36
C VAL A 53 18.93 -5.85 4.16
N SER A 54 18.96 -7.15 3.86
CA SER A 54 20.22 -7.89 3.68
C SER A 54 21.00 -7.45 2.44
N ALA A 55 20.36 -7.43 1.26
CA ALA A 55 21.01 -7.14 -0.02
C ALA A 55 21.56 -5.71 -0.10
N ASN A 56 20.84 -4.74 0.46
CA ASN A 56 21.26 -3.34 0.50
C ASN A 56 22.16 -3.02 1.72
N LYS A 57 22.48 -4.01 2.56
CA LYS A 57 23.30 -3.86 3.78
C LYS A 57 22.74 -2.76 4.69
N LEU A 58 21.43 -2.75 4.87
CA LEU A 58 20.75 -1.77 5.71
C LEU A 58 20.98 -2.07 7.19
N ASN A 59 21.23 -1.04 7.99
CA ASN A 59 21.40 -1.16 9.45
C ASN A 59 20.03 -1.23 10.15
N PHE A 60 19.19 -2.15 9.69
CA PHE A 60 17.85 -2.38 10.20
C PHE A 60 17.70 -3.84 10.64
N LYS A 61 16.77 -4.09 11.56
CA LYS A 61 16.26 -5.40 11.92
C LYS A 61 14.81 -5.48 11.43
N VAL A 62 14.51 -6.52 10.65
CA VAL A 62 13.16 -6.81 10.23
C VAL A 62 12.34 -7.33 11.41
N ILE A 63 11.16 -6.75 11.60
CA ILE A 63 10.19 -7.11 12.62
C ILE A 63 8.87 -7.32 11.90
N PHE A 64 8.39 -8.57 11.86
CA PHE A 64 7.09 -8.88 11.30
C PHE A 64 6.00 -8.32 12.22
N SER A 65 5.14 -7.46 11.68
CA SER A 65 4.00 -6.93 12.41
C SER A 65 3.03 -8.04 12.79
N GLY A 66 2.38 -7.94 13.96
CA GLY A 66 1.41 -8.95 14.40
C GLY A 66 0.12 -8.96 13.56
N SER A 67 -0.22 -7.85 12.91
CA SER A 67 -1.40 -7.72 12.06
C SER A 67 -1.28 -6.53 11.12
N GLU A 68 -2.14 -6.48 10.11
CA GLU A 68 -2.30 -5.31 9.25
C GLU A 68 -2.73 -4.07 10.06
N ALA A 69 -3.63 -4.25 11.04
CA ALA A 69 -4.05 -3.18 11.95
C ALA A 69 -2.89 -2.59 12.77
N ALA A 70 -1.89 -3.39 13.14
CA ALA A 70 -0.69 -2.91 13.84
C ALA A 70 0.18 -1.99 12.95
N LEU A 71 0.25 -2.26 11.64
CA LEU A 71 0.92 -1.37 10.68
C LEU A 71 0.16 -0.04 10.57
N VAL A 72 -1.17 -0.08 10.44
CA VAL A 72 -2.01 1.13 10.41
C VAL A 72 -1.79 1.99 11.65
N ASP A 73 -1.88 1.39 12.84
CA ASP A 73 -1.67 2.09 14.11
C ASP A 73 -0.25 2.68 14.21
N GLY A 74 0.76 1.94 13.74
CA GLY A 74 2.13 2.42 13.66
C GLY A 74 2.28 3.69 12.80
N PHE A 75 1.73 3.69 11.58
CA PHE A 75 1.73 4.87 10.71
C PHE A 75 0.96 6.05 11.30
N LEU A 76 -0.24 5.81 11.84
CA LEU A 76 -1.08 6.86 12.43
C LEU A 76 -0.42 7.51 13.65
N LYS A 77 0.13 6.70 14.57
CA LYS A 77 0.85 7.20 15.75
C LYS A 77 2.11 7.95 15.35
N ALA A 78 2.85 7.44 14.37
CA ALA A 78 4.03 8.09 13.86
C ALA A 78 3.72 9.48 13.28
N GLU A 79 2.65 9.58 12.48
CA GLU A 79 2.21 10.84 11.90
C GLU A 79 1.69 11.81 12.97
N ALA A 80 0.87 11.35 13.92
CA ALA A 80 0.32 12.19 14.97
C ALA A 80 1.39 12.70 15.95
N ASN A 81 2.29 11.82 16.39
CA ASN A 81 3.27 12.11 17.44
C ASN A 81 4.66 12.51 16.90
N LYS A 82 4.82 12.55 15.57
CA LYS A 82 6.09 12.83 14.90
C LYS A 82 7.23 11.91 15.39
N THR A 83 6.89 10.62 15.56
CA THR A 83 7.85 9.57 15.97
C THR A 83 8.32 8.75 14.75
N PRO A 84 9.60 8.34 14.68
CA PRO A 84 10.12 7.60 13.52
C PRO A 84 9.42 6.27 13.30
N PHE A 85 9.00 5.99 12.06
CA PHE A 85 8.39 4.72 11.69
C PHE A 85 8.60 4.44 10.21
N ILE A 86 9.07 3.23 9.90
CA ILE A 86 9.14 2.68 8.54
C ILE A 86 8.41 1.34 8.55
N GLY A 87 7.45 1.20 7.65
CA GLY A 87 6.53 0.07 7.62
C GLY A 87 6.20 -0.43 6.21
N TYR A 88 5.81 -1.69 6.12
CA TYR A 88 5.18 -2.25 4.95
C TYR A 88 3.81 -1.61 4.74
N ALA A 89 3.56 -1.15 3.53
CA ALA A 89 2.25 -0.73 3.07
C ALA A 89 2.14 -0.98 1.58
N TRP A 90 0.92 -1.16 1.11
CA TRP A 90 0.54 -1.40 -0.27
C TRP A 90 -0.69 -0.55 -0.58
N GLN A 91 -0.95 -0.27 -1.85
CA GLN A 91 -2.13 0.45 -2.28
C GLN A 91 -2.81 -0.25 -3.46
N PRO A 92 -4.14 -0.21 -3.56
CA PRO A 92 -5.09 0.56 -2.72
C PRO A 92 -5.29 -0.05 -1.32
N TRP A 93 -5.28 0.78 -0.28
CA TRP A 93 -5.54 0.38 1.12
C TRP A 93 -6.12 1.57 1.90
N THR A 94 -7.09 1.34 2.80
CA THR A 94 -7.77 2.38 3.60
C THR A 94 -6.81 3.28 4.39
N LEU A 95 -5.60 2.78 4.70
CA LEU A 95 -4.52 3.60 5.26
C LEU A 95 -4.28 4.89 4.46
N PHE A 96 -4.37 4.85 3.13
CA PHE A 96 -4.18 6.02 2.26
C PHE A 96 -5.34 7.01 2.34
N ALA A 97 -6.54 6.59 2.74
CA ALA A 97 -7.62 7.52 3.09
C ALA A 97 -7.39 8.18 4.46
N LYS A 98 -6.82 7.45 5.42
CA LYS A 98 -6.51 7.97 6.78
C LYS A 98 -5.28 8.90 6.78
N ILE A 99 -4.32 8.65 5.88
CA ILE A 99 -3.11 9.48 5.69
C ILE A 99 -3.00 9.84 4.20
N PRO A 100 -3.70 10.90 3.73
CA PRO A 100 -3.80 11.23 2.30
C PRO A 100 -2.46 11.50 1.61
N ASN A 101 -1.45 11.92 2.35
CA ASN A 101 -0.10 12.18 1.82
C ASN A 101 0.88 11.01 2.05
N LEU A 102 0.40 9.80 2.37
CA LEU A 102 1.27 8.64 2.63
C LEU A 102 2.22 8.35 1.47
N GLU A 103 1.79 8.58 0.22
CA GLU A 103 2.63 8.38 -0.96
C GLU A 103 3.93 9.21 -0.93
N THR A 104 3.91 10.37 -0.26
CA THR A 104 5.14 11.18 -0.09
C THR A 104 6.19 10.49 0.77
N GLY A 105 5.79 9.52 1.59
CA GLY A 105 6.66 8.69 2.41
C GLY A 105 7.15 7.41 1.72
N HIS A 106 6.78 7.16 0.46
CA HIS A 106 7.23 5.98 -0.26
C HIS A 106 8.76 5.98 -0.43
N VAL A 107 9.41 5.00 0.18
CA VAL A 107 10.85 4.79 0.03
C VAL A 107 11.11 4.08 -1.30
N LYS A 108 11.77 4.79 -2.23
CA LYS A 108 12.02 4.38 -3.60
C LYS A 108 13.28 3.55 -3.68
N PHE A 109 13.13 2.31 -4.10
CA PHE A 109 14.22 1.46 -4.56
C PHE A 109 14.34 1.56 -6.10
N PRO A 110 15.44 1.07 -6.70
CA PRO A 110 15.50 0.85 -8.14
C PRO A 110 14.28 0.06 -8.64
N ALA A 111 13.90 0.29 -9.91
CA ALA A 111 12.74 -0.36 -10.51
C ALA A 111 12.80 -1.90 -10.36
N ASN A 112 11.65 -2.49 -10.04
CA ASN A 112 11.46 -3.92 -9.84
C ASN A 112 12.08 -4.79 -10.95
N ASP A 113 12.73 -5.89 -10.56
CA ASP A 113 13.35 -6.89 -11.44
C ASP A 113 12.74 -8.30 -11.27
N TRP A 114 11.61 -8.43 -10.56
CA TRP A 114 11.08 -9.73 -10.14
C TRP A 114 9.56 -9.80 -10.17
N THR A 115 9.03 -10.93 -10.63
CA THR A 115 7.59 -11.26 -10.56
C THR A 115 7.30 -12.35 -9.53
N ASP A 116 8.32 -13.07 -9.08
CA ASP A 116 8.26 -14.06 -8.00
C ASP A 116 9.13 -13.57 -6.82
N PRO A 117 8.55 -13.38 -5.62
CA PRO A 117 9.28 -13.01 -4.40
C PRO A 117 10.43 -13.97 -4.07
N ALA A 118 10.32 -15.26 -4.41
CA ALA A 118 11.39 -16.23 -4.23
C ALA A 118 12.62 -15.87 -5.08
N ALA A 119 12.41 -15.34 -6.28
CA ALA A 119 13.45 -14.88 -7.19
C ALA A 119 13.92 -13.44 -6.92
N ALA A 120 13.22 -12.67 -6.07
CA ALA A 120 13.58 -11.28 -5.77
C ALA A 120 15.02 -11.15 -5.26
N SER A 121 15.77 -10.22 -5.85
CA SER A 121 17.15 -9.89 -5.45
C SER A 121 17.22 -9.14 -4.12
N GLY A 122 16.14 -8.43 -3.77
CA GLY A 122 16.10 -7.47 -2.66
C GLY A 122 16.72 -6.11 -3.00
N LEU A 123 17.33 -5.94 -4.18
CA LEU A 123 17.95 -4.67 -4.59
C LEU A 123 16.97 -3.71 -5.28
N THR A 124 15.78 -4.19 -5.62
CA THR A 124 14.75 -3.46 -6.37
C THR A 124 13.44 -3.40 -5.59
N ASP A 125 12.55 -2.50 -6.01
CA ASP A 125 11.26 -2.29 -5.35
C ASP A 125 10.27 -3.45 -5.57
N TYR A 126 9.17 -3.41 -4.83
CA TYR A 126 8.02 -4.27 -5.09
C TYR A 126 7.43 -3.99 -6.48
N PRO A 127 6.95 -5.02 -7.20
CA PRO A 127 6.32 -4.81 -8.50
C PRO A 127 5.01 -4.05 -8.36
N SER A 128 4.72 -3.18 -9.32
CA SER A 128 3.36 -2.70 -9.53
C SER A 128 2.56 -3.79 -10.23
N SER A 129 1.48 -4.27 -9.59
CA SER A 129 0.61 -5.31 -10.14
C SER A 129 -0.73 -4.70 -10.53
N PRO A 130 -1.19 -4.87 -11.79
CA PRO A 130 -2.52 -4.43 -12.18
C PRO A 130 -3.58 -5.29 -11.49
N LEU A 131 -4.61 -4.66 -10.90
CA LEU A 131 -5.77 -5.37 -10.40
C LEU A 131 -6.61 -5.85 -11.60
N MET A 132 -6.59 -7.15 -11.87
CA MET A 132 -7.28 -7.73 -13.03
C MET A 132 -8.67 -8.24 -12.65
N LYS A 133 -9.63 -8.00 -13.55
CA LYS A 133 -10.96 -8.63 -13.50
C LYS A 133 -10.94 -9.89 -14.35
N LEU A 134 -11.36 -11.01 -13.78
CA LEU A 134 -11.52 -12.26 -14.50
C LEU A 134 -13.01 -12.55 -14.69
N ILE A 135 -13.43 -12.80 -15.92
CA ILE A 135 -14.79 -13.22 -16.26
C ILE A 135 -14.76 -14.59 -16.91
N SER A 136 -15.81 -15.38 -16.70
CA SER A 136 -15.95 -16.68 -17.37
C SER A 136 -16.08 -16.51 -18.89
N LYS A 137 -15.68 -17.54 -19.65
CA LYS A 137 -15.88 -17.55 -21.10
C LYS A 137 -17.36 -17.34 -21.46
N ASN A 138 -18.27 -18.01 -20.76
CA ASN A 138 -19.71 -17.88 -21.01
C ASN A 138 -20.19 -16.43 -20.82
N LEU A 139 -19.73 -15.74 -19.78
CA LEU A 139 -20.08 -14.32 -19.57
C LEU A 139 -19.47 -13.43 -20.65
N ASN A 140 -18.23 -13.70 -21.04
CA ASN A 140 -17.59 -12.96 -22.13
C ASN A 140 -18.33 -13.11 -23.47
N ASP A 141 -18.80 -14.32 -23.77
CA ASP A 141 -19.48 -14.66 -25.02
C ASP A 141 -20.94 -14.21 -25.05
N ALA A 142 -21.59 -14.04 -23.88
CA ALA A 142 -22.96 -13.53 -23.77
C ALA A 142 -23.11 -12.12 -24.37
N ASN A 143 -22.07 -11.29 -24.26
CA ASN A 143 -21.98 -9.95 -24.85
C ASN A 143 -23.24 -9.08 -24.58
N ASP A 144 -23.78 -9.17 -23.37
CA ASP A 144 -24.99 -8.46 -22.94
C ASP A 144 -24.63 -7.13 -22.21
N PRO A 145 -25.62 -6.32 -21.79
CA PRO A 145 -25.36 -5.07 -21.07
C PRO A 145 -24.58 -5.27 -19.76
N PHE A 146 -24.75 -6.40 -19.07
CA PHE A 146 -24.01 -6.71 -17.86
C PHE A 146 -22.54 -7.04 -18.18
N THR A 147 -22.25 -7.83 -19.22
CA THR A 147 -20.89 -8.07 -19.70
C THR A 147 -20.20 -6.76 -20.08
N THR A 148 -20.94 -5.84 -20.72
CA THR A 148 -20.43 -4.51 -21.07
C THR A 148 -20.06 -3.70 -19.84
N LEU A 149 -20.96 -3.62 -18.86
CA LEU A 149 -20.71 -2.98 -17.57
C LEU A 149 -19.44 -3.55 -16.90
N VAL A 150 -19.35 -4.87 -16.76
CA VAL A 150 -18.21 -5.53 -16.12
C VAL A 150 -16.89 -5.25 -16.84
N LYS A 151 -16.90 -5.21 -18.18
CA LYS A 151 -15.70 -4.87 -18.98
C LYS A 151 -15.29 -3.41 -18.76
N ASN A 152 -16.25 -2.48 -18.76
CA ASN A 152 -16.00 -1.04 -18.68
C ASN A 152 -15.72 -0.54 -17.26
N PHE A 153 -16.24 -1.22 -16.22
CA PHE A 153 -16.06 -0.85 -14.83
C PHE A 153 -14.59 -0.60 -14.51
N LYS A 154 -14.26 0.58 -14.00
CA LYS A 154 -12.87 0.90 -13.66
C LYS A 154 -12.86 1.82 -12.45
N TRP A 155 -12.13 1.38 -11.44
CA TRP A 155 -11.80 2.19 -10.28
C TRP A 155 -10.32 2.55 -10.27
N THR A 156 -10.04 3.75 -9.78
CA THR A 156 -8.73 4.19 -9.36
C THR A 156 -8.41 3.66 -7.96
N ASN A 157 -7.21 3.95 -7.44
CA ASN A 157 -6.90 3.66 -6.05
C ASN A 157 -7.77 4.50 -5.10
N ASP A 158 -8.04 5.76 -5.46
CA ASP A 158 -8.84 6.67 -4.64
C ASP A 158 -10.30 6.21 -4.54
N ASP A 159 -10.87 5.72 -5.64
CA ASP A 159 -12.22 5.15 -5.64
C ASP A 159 -12.32 3.97 -4.66
N GLN A 160 -11.38 3.02 -4.77
CA GLN A 160 -11.32 1.84 -3.88
C GLN A 160 -11.11 2.25 -2.41
N ASN A 161 -10.18 3.17 -2.15
CA ASN A 161 -9.86 3.63 -0.82
C ASN A 161 -11.06 4.35 -0.17
N SER A 162 -11.80 5.15 -0.95
CA SER A 162 -12.96 5.91 -0.45
C SER A 162 -14.10 4.98 -0.04
N VAL A 163 -14.45 4.00 -0.88
CA VAL A 163 -15.49 3.01 -0.57
C VAL A 163 -15.05 2.15 0.63
N ALA A 164 -13.79 1.69 0.65
CA ALA A 164 -13.29 0.90 1.77
C ALA A 164 -13.28 1.68 3.10
N ALA A 165 -13.00 2.99 3.06
CA ALA A 165 -13.08 3.86 4.24
C ALA A 165 -14.53 4.02 4.76
N ASP A 166 -15.52 4.10 3.87
CA ASP A 166 -16.94 4.15 4.26
C ASP A 166 -17.39 2.85 4.95
N LEU A 167 -16.92 1.69 4.46
CA LEU A 167 -17.19 0.39 5.10
C LEU A 167 -16.57 0.31 6.50
N GLU A 168 -15.32 0.74 6.66
CA GLU A 168 -14.68 0.82 7.99
C GLU A 168 -15.38 1.82 8.91
N GLY A 169 -15.98 2.88 8.34
CA GLY A 169 -16.80 3.85 9.03
C GLY A 169 -18.17 3.32 9.50
N GLY A 170 -18.53 2.10 9.09
CA GLY A 170 -19.74 1.40 9.52
C GLY A 170 -20.89 1.42 8.53
N MET A 171 -20.70 1.95 7.31
CA MET A 171 -21.69 1.81 6.25
C MET A 171 -21.78 0.35 5.78
N THR A 172 -22.96 -0.07 5.32
CA THR A 172 -23.08 -1.33 4.58
C THR A 172 -22.41 -1.23 3.21
N ALA A 173 -22.19 -2.38 2.57
CA ALA A 173 -21.67 -2.43 1.21
C ALA A 173 -22.55 -1.67 0.22
N GLU A 174 -23.86 -1.81 0.36
CA GLU A 174 -24.86 -1.15 -0.48
C GLU A 174 -24.87 0.36 -0.26
N GLU A 175 -24.80 0.82 0.99
CA GLU A 175 -24.76 2.25 1.32
C GLU A 175 -23.50 2.91 0.78
N ALA A 176 -22.32 2.31 1.01
CA ALA A 176 -21.05 2.83 0.52
C ALA A 176 -20.99 2.86 -1.01
N ALA A 177 -21.47 1.79 -1.67
CA ALA A 177 -21.55 1.73 -3.12
C ALA A 177 -22.51 2.79 -3.69
N GLN A 178 -23.70 2.94 -3.12
CA GLN A 178 -24.67 3.93 -3.58
C GLN A 178 -24.14 5.35 -3.42
N LYS A 179 -23.54 5.65 -2.26
CA LYS A 179 -22.90 6.96 -2.02
C LYS A 179 -21.81 7.26 -3.05
N TRP A 180 -20.95 6.29 -3.39
CA TRP A 180 -19.92 6.49 -4.42
C TRP A 180 -20.54 6.68 -5.80
N ILE A 181 -21.57 5.91 -6.16
CA ILE A 181 -22.29 6.02 -7.44
C ILE A 181 -22.92 7.41 -7.59
N ASP A 182 -23.61 7.90 -6.56
CA ASP A 182 -24.26 9.21 -6.58
C ASP A 182 -23.25 10.35 -6.77
N ALA A 183 -22.05 10.21 -6.19
CA ALA A 183 -20.98 11.19 -6.32
C ALA A 183 -20.21 11.11 -7.66
N HIS A 184 -20.30 9.98 -8.39
CA HIS A 184 -19.53 9.70 -9.61
C HIS A 184 -20.43 9.25 -10.77
N ALA A 185 -21.63 9.84 -10.88
CA ALA A 185 -22.63 9.45 -11.86
C ALA A 185 -22.13 9.54 -13.32
N ASP A 186 -21.22 10.47 -13.61
CA ASP A 186 -20.56 10.60 -14.91
C ASP A 186 -19.67 9.40 -15.22
N ILE A 187 -18.85 8.95 -14.25
CA ILE A 187 -18.01 7.76 -14.40
C ILE A 187 -18.88 6.51 -14.61
N VAL A 188 -19.92 6.35 -13.80
CA VAL A 188 -20.84 5.21 -13.88
C VAL A 188 -21.60 5.19 -15.21
N SER A 189 -22.03 6.35 -15.70
CA SER A 189 -22.70 6.46 -17.00
C SER A 189 -21.81 6.00 -18.16
N GLY A 190 -20.49 6.16 -18.03
CA GLY A 190 -19.52 5.64 -18.99
C GLY A 190 -19.44 4.11 -19.02
N TRP A 191 -19.86 3.41 -17.98
CA TRP A 191 -19.77 1.96 -17.90
C TRP A 191 -20.95 1.23 -18.55
N ILE A 192 -22.15 1.78 -18.44
CA ILE A 192 -23.42 1.15 -18.82
C ILE A 192 -23.64 1.02 -20.34
N GLY A 193 -22.74 1.54 -21.18
CA GLY A 193 -22.91 1.53 -22.63
C GLY A 193 -24.05 2.46 -23.09
N LYS A 194 -24.26 2.55 -24.40
CA LYS A 194 -25.44 3.20 -24.99
C LYS A 194 -26.51 2.17 -25.28
#